data_AF-A0A1Q4A5N8-F1
#
_entry.id   AF-A0A1Q4A5N8-F1
#
_cell.length_a   1.000
_cell.length_b   1.000
_cell.length_c   1.000
_cell.angle_alpha   90.00
_cell.angle_beta   90.00
_cell.angle_gamma   90.00
#
_symmetry.space_group_name_H-M   'P 1'
#
loop_
_entity.id
_entity.type
_entity.pdbx_description
1 polymer ?
#
loop_
_entity_poly.entity_id
_entity_poly.type
_entity_poly.pdbx_seq_one_letter_code
_entity_poly.pdbx_strand_id
1 'polypeptide(L)'
;MTTDAAGTVRPDAVFAALRTAILAGTIAPGAAVTEALVSDSFGVARPTARIAIDRLVADGILEREPHHAARVRRLGRDDIADLFAARAAVESAAVALLAATAVVPDAASAAHDRLLALDADASYWAIDLAFHRALVQGAPTTRLPRLHDQLMGEIEFALAQVDAHRLRSTREVAAEHGRILAAVAEGDPALAEHLTRAHILASRDRLLAHLDTHGR
;
A
#
# COMPACT_ATOMS: atom_id res chain seq x y z
N MET A 1 -5.58 -47.99 4.31
CA MET A 1 -6.12 -47.16 3.22
C MET A 1 -6.38 -45.78 3.81
N THR A 2 -5.33 -44.98 3.86
CA THR A 2 -5.27 -43.66 4.49
C THR A 2 -5.72 -42.62 3.48
N THR A 3 -6.89 -42.04 3.72
CA THR A 3 -7.38 -40.85 3.01
C THR A 3 -6.52 -39.67 3.44
N ASP A 4 -5.71 -39.17 2.52
CA ASP A 4 -4.78 -38.08 2.76
C ASP A 4 -5.54 -36.77 2.98
N ALA A 5 -5.20 -36.07 4.06
CA ALA A 5 -5.87 -34.87 4.50
C ALA A 5 -5.42 -33.70 3.61
N ALA A 6 -6.24 -33.34 2.62
CA ALA A 6 -6.13 -32.06 1.93
C ALA A 6 -6.24 -30.95 2.99
N GLY A 7 -5.09 -30.37 3.37
CA GLY A 7 -5.03 -29.28 4.34
C GLY A 7 -5.92 -28.15 3.86
N THR A 8 -6.99 -27.84 4.59
CA THR A 8 -7.91 -26.75 4.26
C THR A 8 -7.13 -25.43 4.25
N VAL A 9 -6.70 -24.98 3.07
CA VAL A 9 -6.15 -23.64 2.90
C VAL A 9 -7.27 -22.67 3.26
N ARG A 10 -7.01 -21.86 4.29
CA ARG A 10 -8.00 -20.91 4.81
C ARG A 10 -8.21 -19.79 3.79
N PRO A 11 -9.43 -19.23 3.66
CA PRO A 11 -9.69 -18.08 2.80
C PRO A 11 -8.68 -16.95 2.98
N ASP A 12 -8.21 -16.70 4.21
CA ASP A 12 -7.20 -15.69 4.52
C ASP A 12 -5.86 -15.94 3.83
N ALA A 13 -5.43 -17.19 3.72
CA ALA A 13 -4.18 -17.55 3.05
C ALA A 13 -4.28 -17.36 1.54
N VAL A 14 -5.43 -17.72 0.94
CA VAL A 14 -5.70 -17.49 -0.49
C VAL A 14 -5.75 -15.99 -0.78
N PHE A 15 -6.43 -15.22 0.06
CA PHE A 15 -6.47 -13.75 -0.01
C PHE A 15 -5.05 -13.16 0.02
N ALA A 16 -4.24 -13.52 1.03
CA ALA A 16 -2.89 -12.98 1.19
C ALA A 16 -1.99 -13.33 -0.01
N ALA A 17 -2.10 -14.54 -0.53
CA ALA A 17 -1.32 -14.98 -1.68
C ALA A 17 -1.73 -14.27 -2.98
N LEU A 18 -3.04 -14.13 -3.24
CA LEU A 18 -3.54 -13.37 -4.39
C LEU A 18 -3.11 -11.91 -4.33
N ARG A 19 -3.28 -11.28 -3.16
CA ARG A 19 -2.85 -9.91 -2.91
C ARG A 19 -1.35 -9.73 -3.22
N THR A 20 -0.53 -10.63 -2.70
CA THR A 20 0.92 -10.62 -2.95
C THR A 20 1.22 -10.75 -4.45
N ALA A 21 0.56 -11.68 -5.16
CA ALA A 21 0.78 -11.88 -6.59
C ALA A 21 0.34 -10.67 -7.44
N ILE A 22 -0.74 -9.99 -7.04
CA ILE A 22 -1.21 -8.76 -7.72
C ILE A 22 -0.23 -7.61 -7.47
N LEU A 23 0.15 -7.37 -6.21
CA LEU A 23 1.07 -6.28 -5.84
C LEU A 23 2.48 -6.48 -6.42
N ALA A 24 2.94 -7.73 -6.57
CA ALA A 24 4.20 -8.04 -7.24
C ALA A 24 4.14 -7.95 -8.78
N GLY A 25 2.96 -7.69 -9.36
CA GLY A 25 2.76 -7.64 -10.80
C GLY A 25 2.70 -9.01 -11.50
N THR A 26 2.80 -10.12 -10.76
CA THR A 26 2.60 -11.49 -11.29
C THR A 26 1.22 -11.64 -11.93
N ILE A 27 0.20 -11.00 -11.34
CA ILE A 27 -1.14 -10.86 -11.94
C ILE A 27 -1.28 -9.41 -12.40
N ALA A 28 -1.24 -9.20 -13.72
CA ALA A 28 -1.17 -7.88 -14.32
C ALA A 28 -2.46 -7.04 -14.12
N PRO A 29 -2.36 -5.70 -14.13
CA PRO A 29 -3.53 -4.81 -14.15
C PRO A 29 -4.53 -5.16 -15.27
N GLY A 30 -5.83 -5.20 -14.95
CA GLY A 30 -6.92 -5.61 -15.84
C GLY A 30 -7.09 -7.13 -16.04
N ALA A 31 -6.18 -7.95 -15.53
CA ALA A 31 -6.30 -9.41 -15.63
C ALA A 31 -7.55 -9.90 -14.88
N ALA A 32 -8.24 -10.89 -15.45
CA ALA A 32 -9.41 -11.49 -14.83
C ALA A 32 -9.00 -12.50 -13.75
N VAL A 33 -9.58 -12.37 -12.56
CA VAL A 33 -9.43 -13.28 -11.42
C VAL A 33 -10.76 -14.01 -11.22
N THR A 34 -10.85 -15.22 -11.78
CA THR A 34 -12.06 -16.06 -11.68
C THR A 34 -11.99 -17.01 -10.50
N GLU A 35 -13.14 -17.38 -9.94
CA GLU A 35 -13.21 -18.41 -8.89
C GLU A 35 -12.58 -19.73 -9.34
N ALA A 36 -12.75 -20.11 -10.60
CA ALA A 36 -12.15 -21.32 -11.17
C ALA A 36 -10.63 -21.23 -11.20
N LEU A 37 -10.07 -20.13 -11.70
CA LEU A 37 -8.62 -19.91 -11.74
C LEU A 37 -8.01 -19.95 -10.34
N VAL A 38 -8.65 -19.32 -9.36
CA VAL A 38 -8.18 -19.31 -7.97
C VAL A 38 -8.33 -20.71 -7.34
N SER A 39 -9.45 -21.38 -7.56
CA SER A 39 -9.65 -22.76 -7.09
C SER A 39 -8.56 -23.70 -7.59
N ASP A 40 -8.24 -23.64 -8.88
CA ASP A 40 -7.25 -24.52 -9.50
C ASP A 40 -5.83 -24.18 -9.05
N SER A 41 -5.50 -22.89 -8.96
CA SER A 41 -4.14 -22.44 -8.57
C SER A 41 -3.81 -22.73 -7.11
N PHE A 42 -4.80 -22.65 -6.22
CA PHE A 42 -4.60 -22.81 -4.78
C PHE A 42 -5.13 -24.13 -4.21
N GLY A 43 -5.72 -24.99 -5.05
CA GLY A 43 -6.29 -26.27 -4.61
C GLY A 43 -7.45 -26.11 -3.63
N VAL A 44 -8.28 -25.07 -3.80
CA VAL A 44 -9.38 -24.73 -2.87
C VAL A 44 -10.76 -24.83 -3.53
N ALA A 45 -11.80 -25.10 -2.73
CA ALA A 45 -13.17 -25.07 -3.21
C ALA A 45 -13.60 -23.67 -3.68
N ARG A 46 -14.50 -23.60 -4.66
CA ARG A 46 -14.99 -22.32 -5.24
C ARG A 46 -15.55 -21.33 -4.20
N PRO A 47 -16.30 -21.75 -3.15
CA PRO A 47 -16.74 -20.82 -2.12
C PRO A 47 -15.59 -20.15 -1.36
N THR A 48 -14.50 -20.89 -1.10
CA THR A 48 -13.27 -20.36 -0.47
C THR A 48 -12.60 -19.33 -1.38
N ALA A 49 -12.48 -19.66 -2.68
CA ALA A 49 -11.96 -18.73 -3.68
C ALA A 49 -12.82 -17.45 -3.77
N ARG A 50 -14.14 -17.60 -3.78
CA ARG A 50 -15.08 -16.47 -3.83
C ARG A 50 -14.90 -15.52 -2.65
N ILE A 51 -14.80 -16.04 -1.41
CA ILE A 51 -14.58 -15.22 -0.21
C ILE A 51 -13.28 -14.41 -0.33
N ALA A 52 -12.20 -15.02 -0.81
CA ALA A 52 -10.93 -14.32 -0.99
C ALA A 52 -11.02 -13.23 -2.06
N ILE A 53 -11.71 -13.49 -3.18
CA ILE A 53 -11.93 -12.52 -4.26
C ILE A 53 -12.81 -11.36 -3.77
N ASP A 54 -13.92 -11.64 -3.08
CA ASP A 54 -14.85 -10.63 -2.59
C ASP A 54 -14.17 -9.68 -1.60
N ARG A 55 -13.24 -10.19 -0.79
CA ARG A 55 -12.42 -9.37 0.10
C ARG A 55 -11.47 -8.46 -0.67
N LEU A 56 -10.81 -8.94 -1.72
CA LEU A 56 -9.97 -8.09 -2.58
C LEU A 56 -10.79 -7.03 -3.34
N VAL A 57 -12.07 -7.31 -3.63
CA VAL A 57 -13.00 -6.32 -4.18
C VAL A 57 -13.34 -5.27 -3.12
N ALA A 58 -13.63 -5.69 -1.88
CA ALA A 58 -13.89 -4.78 -0.77
C ALA A 58 -12.67 -3.88 -0.44
N ASP A 59 -11.45 -4.41 -0.61
CA ASP A 59 -10.20 -3.66 -0.44
C ASP A 59 -9.87 -2.77 -1.65
N GLY A 60 -10.68 -2.77 -2.71
CA GLY A 60 -10.45 -1.94 -3.90
C GLY A 60 -9.20 -2.34 -4.70
N ILE A 61 -8.73 -3.59 -4.57
CA ILE A 61 -7.63 -4.17 -5.37
C ILE A 61 -8.19 -4.81 -6.64
N LEU A 62 -9.34 -5.47 -6.51
CA LEU A 62 -10.14 -5.97 -7.62
C LEU A 62 -11.39 -5.12 -7.81
N GLU A 63 -11.90 -5.09 -9.03
CA GLU A 63 -13.23 -4.57 -9.37
C GLU A 63 -14.09 -5.70 -9.94
N ARG A 64 -15.40 -5.66 -9.72
CA ARG A 64 -16.32 -6.67 -10.25
C ARG A 64 -17.62 -6.03 -10.72
N GLU A 65 -17.86 -6.13 -12.02
CA GLU A 65 -19.15 -5.83 -12.62
C GLU A 65 -20.15 -6.99 -12.41
N PRO A 66 -21.47 -6.71 -12.33
CA PRO A 66 -22.49 -7.75 -12.22
C PRO A 66 -22.34 -8.80 -13.32
N HIS A 67 -22.40 -10.08 -12.94
CA HIS A 67 -22.27 -11.23 -13.85
C HIS A 67 -20.91 -11.40 -14.56
N HIS A 68 -19.90 -10.60 -14.22
CA HIS A 68 -18.54 -10.73 -14.76
C HIS A 68 -17.54 -11.24 -13.72
N ALA A 69 -16.41 -11.75 -14.20
CA ALA A 69 -15.27 -12.08 -13.35
C ALA A 69 -14.71 -10.80 -12.70
N ALA A 70 -14.15 -10.94 -11.49
CA ALA A 70 -13.39 -9.85 -10.89
C ALA A 70 -12.13 -9.57 -11.74
N ARG A 71 -11.68 -8.32 -11.77
CA ARG A 71 -10.47 -7.91 -12.51
C ARG A 71 -9.55 -7.10 -11.61
N VAL A 72 -8.25 -7.24 -11.82
CA VAL A 72 -7.28 -6.33 -11.17
C VAL A 72 -7.56 -4.92 -11.65
N ARG A 73 -7.76 -3.98 -10.72
CA ARG A 73 -8.07 -2.60 -11.09
C ARG A 73 -6.94 -1.98 -11.91
N ARG A 74 -7.34 -1.03 -12.76
CA ARG A 74 -6.42 -0.11 -13.44
C ARG A 74 -6.64 1.25 -12.82
N LEU A 75 -5.64 1.75 -12.09
CA LEU A 75 -5.70 3.11 -11.58
C LEU A 75 -5.42 4.08 -12.72
N GLY A 76 -6.43 4.88 -13.07
CA GLY A 76 -6.29 5.96 -14.01
C GLY A 76 -5.56 7.16 -13.40
N ARG A 77 -5.33 8.16 -14.25
CA ARG A 77 -4.69 9.41 -13.86
C ARG A 77 -5.43 10.11 -12.72
N ASP A 78 -6.75 10.22 -12.85
CA ASP A 78 -7.60 10.90 -11.88
C ASP A 78 -7.70 10.11 -10.57
N ASP A 79 -7.77 8.78 -10.64
CA ASP A 79 -7.74 7.91 -9.45
C ASP A 79 -6.46 8.13 -8.63
N ILE A 80 -5.29 8.16 -9.30
CA ILE A 80 -4.01 8.38 -8.63
C ILE A 80 -3.93 9.79 -8.05
N ALA A 81 -4.39 10.79 -8.79
CA ALA A 81 -4.38 12.17 -8.32
C ALA A 81 -5.22 12.33 -7.04
N ASP A 82 -6.44 11.78 -7.03
CA ASP A 82 -7.37 11.84 -5.91
C ASP A 82 -6.87 11.02 -4.71
N LEU A 83 -6.45 9.77 -4.95
CA LEU A 83 -5.97 8.87 -3.91
C LEU A 83 -4.76 9.43 -3.15
N PHE A 84 -3.77 9.97 -3.87
CA PHE A 84 -2.61 10.59 -3.22
C PHE A 84 -2.96 11.92 -2.53
N ALA A 85 -3.96 12.65 -3.02
CA ALA A 85 -4.44 13.86 -2.34
C ALA A 85 -5.10 13.52 -0.99
N ALA A 86 -5.97 12.50 -0.97
CA ALA A 86 -6.60 11.99 0.24
C ALA A 86 -5.55 11.44 1.22
N ARG A 87 -4.62 10.62 0.74
CA ARG A 87 -3.48 10.10 1.51
C ARG A 87 -2.69 11.23 2.15
N ALA A 88 -2.28 12.22 1.35
CA ALA A 88 -1.48 13.33 1.83
C ALA A 88 -2.22 14.14 2.91
N ALA A 89 -3.54 14.34 2.77
CA ALA A 89 -4.33 15.04 3.78
C ALA A 89 -4.38 14.28 5.11
N VAL A 90 -4.57 12.95 5.08
CA VAL A 90 -4.66 12.12 6.29
C VAL A 90 -3.29 11.96 6.97
N GLU A 91 -2.26 11.57 6.21
CA GLU A 91 -0.94 11.25 6.77
C GLU A 91 -0.24 12.51 7.30
N SER A 92 -0.28 13.64 6.57
CA SER A 92 0.37 14.88 7.03
C SER A 92 -0.27 15.44 8.30
N ALA A 93 -1.60 15.38 8.42
CA ALA A 93 -2.30 15.78 9.63
C ALA A 93 -1.94 14.89 10.84
N ALA A 94 -1.82 13.58 10.63
CA ALA A 94 -1.43 12.65 11.70
C ALA A 94 0.00 12.92 12.19
N VAL A 95 0.91 13.16 11.25
CA VAL A 95 2.31 13.48 11.55
C VAL A 95 2.45 14.84 12.26
N ALA A 96 1.66 15.84 11.89
CA ALA A 96 1.62 17.12 12.59
C ALA A 96 1.20 16.97 14.07
N LEU A 97 0.23 16.08 14.35
CA LEU A 97 -0.20 15.78 15.72
C LEU A 97 0.89 15.08 16.54
N LEU A 98 1.70 14.19 15.93
CA LEU A 98 2.87 13.60 16.58
C LEU A 98 3.94 14.64 16.90
N ALA A 99 4.23 15.52 15.93
CA ALA A 99 5.18 16.61 16.14
C ALA A 99 4.72 17.55 17.25
N ALA A 100 3.42 17.82 17.38
CA ALA A 100 2.90 18.66 18.47
C ALA A 100 3.16 18.07 19.87
N THR A 101 3.43 16.77 19.99
CA THR A 101 3.82 16.10 21.23
C THR A 101 5.30 15.73 21.28
N ALA A 102 6.07 16.02 20.23
CA ALA A 102 7.46 15.60 20.05
C ALA A 102 7.69 14.08 20.24
N VAL A 103 6.69 13.26 19.89
CA VAL A 103 6.77 11.80 20.04
C VAL A 103 7.01 11.16 18.68
N VAL A 104 8.15 10.48 18.54
CA VAL A 104 8.44 9.63 17.38
C VAL A 104 8.04 8.19 17.71
N PRO A 105 7.13 7.56 16.94
CA PRO A 105 6.81 6.14 17.15
C PRO A 105 8.01 5.23 16.84
N ASP A 106 8.36 4.35 17.77
CA ASP A 106 9.47 3.39 17.60
C ASP A 106 9.35 2.54 16.33
N ALA A 107 8.12 2.16 15.96
CA ALA A 107 7.84 1.41 14.75
C ALA A 107 8.16 2.19 13.46
N ALA A 108 8.05 3.52 13.48
CA ALA A 108 8.43 4.38 12.36
C ALA A 108 9.95 4.46 12.24
N SER A 109 10.66 4.66 13.36
CA SER A 109 12.13 4.61 13.41
C SER A 109 12.66 3.26 12.92
N ALA A 110 12.10 2.15 13.38
CA ALA A 110 12.50 0.81 12.95
C ALA A 110 12.19 0.52 11.47
N ALA A 111 11.14 1.13 10.89
CA ALA A 111 10.89 1.06 9.46
C ALA A 111 11.92 1.86 8.66
N HIS A 112 12.27 3.06 9.14
CA HIS A 112 13.31 3.89 8.54
C HIS A 112 14.70 3.22 8.58
N ASP A 113 15.08 2.60 9.70
CA ASP A 113 16.34 1.87 9.83
C ASP A 113 16.42 0.68 8.87
N ARG A 114 15.32 -0.07 8.71
CA ARG A 114 15.24 -1.15 7.70
C ARG A 114 15.38 -0.62 6.29
N LEU A 115 14.83 0.56 6.00
CA LEU A 115 14.96 1.20 4.69
C LEU A 115 16.40 1.62 4.40
N LEU A 116 17.11 2.15 5.41
CA LEU A 116 18.54 2.50 5.30
C LEU A 116 19.43 1.28 5.05
N ALA A 117 19.07 0.13 5.62
CA ALA A 117 19.79 -1.13 5.46
C ALA A 117 19.40 -1.91 4.19
N LEU A 118 18.41 -1.45 3.44
CA LEU A 118 17.90 -2.15 2.26
C LEU A 118 18.82 -1.94 1.05
N ASP A 119 19.11 -3.02 0.33
CA ASP A 119 19.85 -2.95 -0.93
C ASP A 119 19.15 -2.04 -1.96
N ALA A 120 19.94 -1.34 -2.77
CA ALA A 120 19.42 -0.34 -3.72
C ALA A 120 18.46 -0.91 -4.78
N ASP A 121 18.56 -2.20 -5.08
CA ASP A 121 17.72 -2.90 -6.06
C ASP A 121 16.53 -3.65 -5.46
N ALA A 122 16.43 -3.71 -4.12
CA ALA A 122 15.35 -4.40 -3.44
C ALA A 122 14.10 -3.52 -3.36
N SER A 123 12.93 -4.15 -3.51
CA SER A 123 11.63 -3.49 -3.41
C SER A 123 11.44 -2.87 -2.02
N TYR A 124 11.19 -1.57 -1.95
CA TYR A 124 11.05 -0.86 -0.68
C TYR A 124 9.60 -0.52 -0.31
N TRP A 125 8.63 -0.67 -1.21
CA TRP A 125 7.26 -0.16 -1.03
C TRP A 125 6.60 -0.63 0.26
N ALA A 126 6.81 -1.88 0.66
CA ALA A 126 6.23 -2.44 1.88
C ALA A 126 6.85 -1.82 3.15
N ILE A 127 8.12 -1.43 3.09
CA ILE A 127 8.82 -0.74 4.19
C ILE A 127 8.35 0.71 4.25
N ASP A 128 8.21 1.39 3.10
CA ASP A 128 7.64 2.75 3.03
C ASP A 128 6.22 2.79 3.60
N LEU A 129 5.37 1.86 3.21
CA LEU A 129 4.02 1.76 3.76
C LEU A 129 4.04 1.53 5.28
N ALA A 130 4.93 0.66 5.78
CA ALA A 130 5.05 0.38 7.21
C ALA A 130 5.49 1.62 8.00
N PHE A 131 6.37 2.44 7.42
CA PHE A 131 6.79 3.73 8.00
C PHE A 131 5.60 4.68 8.15
N HIS A 132 4.85 4.91 7.08
CA HIS A 132 3.68 5.81 7.10
C HIS A 132 2.57 5.30 8.02
N ARG A 133 2.28 3.99 7.99
CA ARG A 133 1.31 3.38 8.91
C ARG A 133 1.73 3.56 10.36
N ALA A 134 3.00 3.38 10.70
CA ALA A 134 3.49 3.57 12.06
C ALA A 134 3.31 5.01 12.56
N LEU A 135 3.57 6.00 11.71
CA LEU A 135 3.32 7.40 12.02
C LEU A 135 1.82 7.68 12.26
N VAL A 136 0.96 7.23 11.36
CA VAL A 136 -0.49 7.47 11.50
C VAL A 136 -1.06 6.79 12.74
N GLN A 137 -0.70 5.53 12.99
CA GLN A 137 -1.20 4.75 14.13
C GLN A 137 -0.65 5.26 15.47
N GLY A 138 0.55 5.87 15.47
CA GLY A 138 1.13 6.48 16.65
C GLY A 138 0.53 7.85 17.01
N ALA A 139 -0.16 8.51 16.07
CA ALA A 139 -0.71 9.83 16.30
C ALA A 139 -1.77 9.83 17.43
N PRO A 140 -1.87 10.90 18.24
CA PRO A 140 -2.81 10.99 19.36
C PRO A 140 -4.26 11.23 18.90
N THR A 141 -4.79 10.36 18.04
CA THR A 141 -6.13 10.44 17.45
C THR A 141 -6.65 9.05 17.06
N THR A 142 -7.96 8.88 17.13
CA THR A 142 -8.62 7.61 16.78
C THR A 142 -9.29 7.63 15.40
N ARG A 143 -9.38 8.81 14.76
CA ARG A 143 -10.12 8.99 13.49
C ARG A 143 -9.21 8.87 12.27
N LEU A 144 -8.02 9.49 12.32
CA LEU A 144 -7.08 9.44 11.19
C LEU A 144 -6.60 8.01 10.88
N PRO A 145 -6.26 7.15 11.86
CA PRO A 145 -5.98 5.73 11.61
C PRO A 145 -7.06 5.01 10.83
N ARG A 146 -8.34 5.23 11.18
CA ARG A 146 -9.46 4.56 10.51
C ARG A 146 -9.65 5.03 9.07
N LEU A 147 -9.49 6.33 8.83
CA LEU A 147 -9.53 6.89 7.48
C LEU A 147 -8.35 6.40 6.65
N HIS A 148 -7.16 6.30 7.26
CA HIS A 148 -5.96 5.77 6.63
C HIS A 148 -6.18 4.31 6.21
N ASP A 149 -6.67 3.47 7.11
CA ASP A 149 -6.95 2.05 6.85
C ASP A 149 -7.94 1.85 5.67
N GLN A 150 -8.92 2.75 5.52
CA GLN A 150 -9.85 2.73 4.40
C GLN A 150 -9.18 3.01 3.05
N LEU A 151 -8.10 3.78 3.02
CA LEU A 151 -7.35 4.11 1.80
C LEU A 151 -6.27 3.06 1.46
N MET A 152 -5.89 2.20 2.42
CA MET A 152 -4.73 1.31 2.30
C MET A 152 -4.79 0.34 1.13
N GLY A 153 -5.93 -0.28 0.86
CA GLY A 153 -6.02 -1.27 -0.22
C GLY A 153 -5.62 -0.70 -1.58
N GLU A 154 -6.08 0.52 -1.89
CA GLU A 154 -5.76 1.22 -3.13
C GLU A 154 -4.35 1.83 -3.12
N ILE A 155 -3.90 2.38 -1.98
CA ILE A 155 -2.56 2.99 -1.82
C ILE A 155 -1.46 1.94 -1.99
N GLU A 156 -1.57 0.83 -1.25
CA GLU A 156 -1.37 -0.53 -1.77
C GLU A 156 -0.72 -0.65 -3.15
N PHE A 157 -1.65 -0.72 -4.09
CA PHE A 157 -1.42 -0.98 -5.48
C PHE A 157 -0.68 0.16 -6.18
N ALA A 158 -0.95 1.41 -5.80
CA ALA A 158 -0.27 2.57 -6.37
C ALA A 158 1.22 2.62 -5.98
N LEU A 159 1.55 2.35 -4.71
CA LEU A 159 2.93 2.35 -4.22
C LEU A 159 3.76 1.20 -4.80
N ALA A 160 3.15 0.03 -4.95
CA ALA A 160 3.79 -1.09 -5.62
C ALA A 160 4.20 -0.74 -7.06
N GLN A 161 3.37 0.03 -7.80
CA GLN A 161 3.75 0.52 -9.14
C GLN A 161 4.89 1.55 -9.11
N VAL A 162 4.92 2.46 -8.13
CA VAL A 162 6.03 3.41 -7.96
C VAL A 162 7.37 2.69 -7.81
N ASP A 163 7.40 1.65 -6.99
CA ASP A 163 8.59 0.84 -6.71
C ASP A 163 8.95 -0.09 -7.88
N ALA A 164 7.97 -0.81 -8.46
CA ALA A 164 8.18 -1.70 -9.59
C ALA A 164 8.76 -0.98 -10.82
N HIS A 165 8.35 0.26 -11.06
CA HIS A 165 8.88 1.10 -12.13
C HIS A 165 10.12 1.90 -11.71
N ARG A 166 10.66 1.68 -10.50
CA ARG A 166 11.86 2.34 -9.95
C ARG A 166 11.79 3.87 -10.06
N LEU A 167 10.61 4.44 -9.82
CA LEU A 167 10.37 5.88 -9.99
C LEU A 167 11.05 6.70 -8.87
N ARG A 168 11.35 6.09 -7.74
CA ARG A 168 12.15 6.66 -6.64
C ARG A 168 13.29 5.73 -6.31
N SER A 169 14.36 6.28 -5.72
CA SER A 169 15.42 5.46 -5.13
C SER A 169 15.21 5.28 -3.63
N THR A 170 15.59 4.11 -3.10
CA THR A 170 15.59 3.82 -1.65
C THR A 170 16.31 4.90 -0.84
N ARG A 171 17.45 5.40 -1.35
CA ARG A 171 18.23 6.47 -0.71
C ARG A 171 17.45 7.78 -0.58
N GLU A 172 16.74 8.17 -1.64
CA GLU A 172 15.94 9.39 -1.66
C GLU A 172 14.79 9.30 -0.64
N VAL A 173 14.06 8.19 -0.67
CA VAL A 173 12.93 7.92 0.24
C VAL A 173 13.42 7.90 1.69
N ALA A 174 14.54 7.23 1.98
CA ALA A 174 15.12 7.19 3.31
C ALA A 174 15.53 8.60 3.80
N ALA A 175 16.20 9.39 2.96
CA ALA A 175 16.57 10.76 3.33
C ALA A 175 15.34 11.66 3.61
N GLU A 176 14.23 11.43 2.92
CA GLU A 176 12.95 12.10 3.20
C GLU A 176 12.31 11.66 4.52
N HIS A 177 12.25 10.34 4.76
CA HIS A 177 11.76 9.78 6.03
C HIS A 177 12.55 10.32 7.23
N GLY A 178 13.88 10.36 7.13
CA GLY A 178 14.74 10.88 8.20
C GLY A 178 14.43 12.35 8.53
N ARG A 179 14.14 13.19 7.52
CA ARG A 179 13.73 14.59 7.74
C ARG A 179 12.35 14.70 8.39
N ILE A 180 11.41 13.82 8.03
CA ILE A 180 10.10 13.77 8.67
C ILE A 180 10.24 13.39 10.15
N LEU A 181 11.03 12.35 10.46
CA LEU A 181 11.29 11.93 11.85
C LEU A 181 11.96 13.04 12.66
N ALA A 182 12.93 13.75 12.07
CA ALA A 182 13.59 14.88 12.73
C ALA A 182 12.60 16.01 13.06
N ALA A 183 11.75 16.41 12.11
CA ALA A 183 10.72 17.44 12.35
C ALA A 183 9.73 17.03 13.44
N VAL A 184 9.37 15.75 13.53
CA VAL A 184 8.55 15.23 14.63
C VAL A 184 9.30 15.32 15.96
N ALA A 185 10.55 14.88 16.01
CA ALA A 185 11.37 14.89 17.23
C ALA A 185 11.66 16.31 17.76
N GLU A 186 11.86 17.27 16.85
CA GLU A 186 12.10 18.68 17.17
C GLU A 186 10.84 19.42 17.60
N GLY A 187 9.66 18.80 17.43
CA GLY A 187 8.39 19.38 17.82
C GLY A 187 7.90 20.48 16.88
N ASP A 188 8.10 20.33 15.57
CA ASP A 188 7.66 21.29 14.54
C ASP A 188 6.51 20.70 13.68
N PRO A 189 5.24 20.92 14.07
CA PRO A 189 4.09 20.43 13.32
C PRO A 189 4.00 20.94 11.88
N ALA A 190 4.35 22.21 11.65
CA ALA A 190 4.21 22.82 10.34
C ALA A 190 5.23 22.22 9.36
N LEU A 191 6.47 22.02 9.82
CA LEU A 191 7.50 21.37 9.02
C LEU A 191 7.17 19.88 8.80
N ALA A 192 6.73 19.17 9.83
CA ALA A 192 6.40 17.75 9.72
C ALA A 192 5.21 17.49 8.78
N GLU A 193 4.20 18.36 8.80
CA GLU A 193 3.08 18.34 7.84
C GLU A 193 3.59 18.58 6.41
N HIS A 194 4.37 19.64 6.21
CA HIS A 194 4.90 20.03 4.91
C HIS A 194 5.76 18.92 4.29
N LEU A 195 6.71 18.37 5.05
CA LEU A 195 7.62 17.33 4.57
C LEU A 195 6.88 16.05 4.21
N THR A 196 5.94 15.61 5.05
CA THR A 196 5.09 14.44 4.77
C THR A 196 4.26 14.63 3.50
N ARG A 197 3.60 15.78 3.37
CA ARG A 197 2.81 16.11 2.18
C ARG A 197 3.69 16.14 0.92
N ALA A 198 4.83 16.80 0.97
CA ALA A 198 5.75 16.88 -0.16
C ALA A 198 6.27 15.50 -0.59
N HIS A 199 6.65 14.66 0.37
CA HIS A 199 7.09 13.28 0.13
C HIS A 199 6.04 12.45 -0.63
N ILE A 200 4.78 12.48 -0.17
CA ILE A 200 3.67 11.73 -0.77
C ILE A 200 3.39 12.24 -2.20
N LEU A 201 3.28 13.56 -2.38
CA LEU A 201 2.97 14.15 -3.68
C LEU A 201 4.11 13.97 -4.69
N ALA A 202 5.37 13.90 -4.25
CA ALA A 202 6.50 13.61 -5.11
C ALA A 202 6.46 12.19 -5.70
N SER A 203 5.86 11.22 -5.00
CA SER A 203 5.61 9.87 -5.55
C SER A 203 4.43 9.87 -6.52
N ARG A 204 3.35 10.62 -6.22
CA ARG A 204 2.23 10.84 -7.14
C ARG A 204 2.70 11.39 -8.47
N ASP A 205 3.45 12.49 -8.45
CA ASP A 205 3.82 13.23 -9.66
C ASP A 205 4.68 12.38 -10.59
N ARG A 206 5.55 11.53 -10.04
CA ARG A 206 6.35 10.59 -10.83
C ARG A 206 5.51 9.46 -11.41
N LEU A 207 4.56 8.92 -10.66
CA LEU A 207 3.65 7.89 -11.18
C LEU A 207 2.78 8.45 -12.31
N LEU A 208 2.23 9.65 -12.14
CA LEU A 208 1.46 10.33 -13.18
C LEU A 208 2.31 10.59 -14.44
N ALA A 209 3.54 11.08 -14.27
CA ALA A 209 4.46 11.27 -15.39
C ALA A 209 4.80 9.95 -16.12
N HIS A 210 4.96 8.86 -15.38
CA HIS A 210 5.16 7.52 -15.95
C HIS A 210 3.93 7.07 -16.77
N LEU A 211 2.73 7.26 -16.24
CA LEU A 211 1.48 6.94 -16.96
C LEU A 211 1.29 7.81 -18.20
N ASP A 212 1.57 9.11 -18.13
CA ASP A 212 1.44 10.02 -19.26
C ASP A 212 2.41 9.63 -20.41
N THR A 213 3.53 8.97 -20.10
CA THR A 213 4.56 8.54 -21.07
C THR A 213 4.38 7.11 -21.58
N HIS A 214 3.81 6.19 -20.79
CA HIS A 214 3.73 4.75 -21.09
C HIS A 214 2.29 4.19 -21.11
N GLY A 215 1.28 4.99 -20.79
CA GLY A 215 -0.13 4.58 -20.69
C GLY A 215 -0.91 4.59 -22.01
N ARG A 216 -0.25 4.48 -23.17
CA ARG A 216 -0.91 4.29 -24.47
C ARG A 216 -0.96 2.81 -24.86
#